data_AF-A0A1Y5LKB9-F1
#
_entry.id   AF-A0A1Y5LKB9-F1
#
_cell.length_a   1.000
_cell.length_b   1.000
_cell.length_c   1.000
_cell.angle_alpha   90.00
_cell.angle_beta   90.00
_cell.angle_gamma   90.00
#
_symmetry.space_group_name_H-M   'P 1'
#
loop_
_entity.id
_entity.type
_entity.pdbx_description
1 polymer ?
#
loop_
_entity_poly.entity_id
_entity_poly.type
_entity_poly.pdbx_seq_one_letter_code
_entity_poly.pdbx_strand_id
1 'polypeptide(L)'
;MEPLIALVAVTLALLAAGAAGVRRFRPWPVALRGGLAAMFTLTGMAHFVGLRAELVAMVPPSLPNPSLSATLAVVISSVRGRATESPSEAHSLAAPGVALPPAPHPRSR
;
A
#
# COMPACT_ATOMS: atom_id res chain seq x y z
N MET A 1 4.36 20.47 7.79
CA MET A 1 5.65 19.77 7.99
C MET A 1 5.52 18.49 8.84
N GLU A 2 4.52 18.38 9.71
CA GLU A 2 4.20 17.18 10.54
C GLU A 2 4.31 15.81 9.83
N PRO A 3 3.74 15.59 8.62
CA PRO A 3 3.77 14.26 7.99
C PRO A 3 5.19 13.84 7.58
N LEU A 4 6.01 14.81 7.14
CA LEU A 4 7.39 14.54 6.73
C LEU A 4 8.24 14.13 7.94
N ILE A 5 8.00 14.75 9.10
CA ILE A 5 8.65 14.37 10.36
C ILE A 5 8.26 12.93 10.75
N ALA A 6 6.96 12.60 10.69
CA ALA A 6 6.50 11.24 10.98
C ALA A 6 7.11 10.20 10.04
N LEU A 7 7.17 10.49 8.73
CA LEU A 7 7.79 9.61 7.73
C LEU A 7 9.27 9.36 8.05
N VAL A 8 10.05 10.41 8.28
CA VAL A 8 11.50 10.31 8.51
C VAL A 8 11.77 9.64 9.85
N ALA A 9 11.11 10.07 10.93
CA ALA A 9 11.31 9.53 12.27
C ALA A 9 11.01 8.03 12.33
N VAL A 10 9.88 7.59 11.75
CA VAL A 10 9.49 6.18 11.73
C VAL A 10 10.41 5.36 10.83
N THR A 11 10.75 5.86 9.63
CA THR A 11 11.68 5.15 8.75
C THR A 11 13.04 4.94 9.40
N LEU A 12 13.60 5.96 10.06
CA LEU A 12 14.86 5.87 10.79
C LEU A 12 14.76 4.91 11.98
N ALA A 13 13.65 4.91 12.73
CA ALA A 13 13.43 3.97 13.82
C ALA A 13 13.39 2.51 13.33
N LEU A 14 12.72 2.23 12.20
CA LEU A 14 12.69 0.89 11.62
C LEU A 14 14.07 0.47 11.08
N LEU A 15 14.83 1.38 10.47
CA LEU A 15 16.21 1.13 10.05
C LEU A 15 17.12 0.82 11.23
N ALA A 16 17.01 1.59 12.32
CA ALA A 16 17.76 1.34 13.55
C ALA A 16 17.41 -0.01 14.17
N ALA A 17 16.13 -0.39 14.18
CA ALA A 17 15.68 -1.71 14.60
C ALA A 17 16.22 -2.83 13.69
N GLY A 18 16.28 -2.59 12.37
CA GLY A 18 16.90 -3.50 11.40
C GLY A 18 18.41 -3.68 11.64
N ALA A 19 19.11 -2.59 11.98
CA ALA A 19 20.53 -2.61 12.34
C ALA A 19 20.78 -3.29 13.70
N ALA A 20 19.86 -3.13 14.66
CA ALA A 20 19.90 -3.79 15.98
C ALA A 20 19.56 -5.30 15.94
N GLY A 21 19.30 -5.87 14.75
CA GLY A 21 19.16 -7.32 14.56
C GLY A 21 17.77 -7.79 14.16
N VAL A 22 16.78 -6.90 13.99
CA VAL A 22 15.46 -7.29 13.48
C VAL A 22 15.55 -7.57 11.99
N ARG A 23 15.80 -8.84 11.62
CA ARG A 23 15.97 -9.28 10.22
C ARG A 23 14.83 -8.86 9.29
N ARG A 24 13.62 -8.66 9.84
CA ARG A 24 12.43 -8.22 9.09
C ARG A 24 12.54 -6.79 8.55
N PHE A 25 13.26 -5.89 9.22
CA PHE A 25 13.38 -4.47 8.84
C PHE A 25 14.71 -4.13 8.15
N ARG A 26 15.59 -5.13 7.99
CA ARG A 26 16.88 -4.99 7.31
C ARG A 26 16.78 -4.53 5.84
N PRO A 27 15.75 -4.88 5.05
CA PRO A 27 15.60 -4.31 3.71
C PRO A 27 15.09 -2.87 3.81
N TRP A 28 15.82 -1.92 3.25
CA TRP A 28 15.44 -0.50 3.15
C TRP A 28 13.98 -0.28 2.67
N PRO A 29 13.46 -1.00 1.65
CA PRO A 29 12.07 -0.83 1.21
C PRO A 29 11.04 -1.15 2.30
N VAL A 30 11.34 -2.04 3.25
CA VAL A 30 10.42 -2.39 4.34
C VAL A 30 10.34 -1.25 5.35
N ALA A 31 11.47 -0.63 5.71
CA ALA A 31 11.52 0.51 6.61
C ALA A 31 10.77 1.72 6.01
N LEU A 32 10.96 1.98 4.71
CA LEU A 32 10.28 3.06 4.00
C LEU A 32 8.75 2.83 3.93
N ARG A 33 8.32 1.59 3.66
CA ARG A 33 6.89 1.22 3.71
C ARG A 33 6.30 1.43 5.11
N GLY A 34 7.05 1.12 6.15
CA GLY A 34 6.64 1.36 7.54
C GLY A 34 6.48 2.85 7.84
N GLY A 35 7.43 3.69 7.43
CA GLY A 35 7.32 5.14 7.56
C GLY A 35 6.13 5.72 6.80
N LEU A 36 5.90 5.25 5.57
CA LEU A 36 4.78 5.71 4.75
C LEU A 36 3.43 5.31 5.35
N ALA A 37 3.32 4.08 5.84
CA ALA A 37 2.12 3.60 6.53
C ALA A 37 1.82 4.43 7.78
N ALA A 38 2.85 4.76 8.58
CA ALA A 38 2.68 5.60 9.76
C ALA A 38 2.26 7.03 9.40
N MET A 39 2.89 7.62 8.36
CA MET A 39 2.52 8.95 7.87
C MET A 39 1.05 9.01 7.45
N PHE A 40 0.59 8.05 6.64
CA PHE A 40 -0.81 7.98 6.20
C PHE A 40 -1.77 7.75 7.36
N THR A 41 -1.40 6.88 8.32
CA THR A 41 -2.24 6.61 9.49
C THR A 41 -2.42 7.84 10.36
N LEU A 42 -1.32 8.54 10.67
CA LEU A 42 -1.34 9.76 11.47
C LEU A 42 -2.17 10.85 10.79
N THR A 43 -1.91 11.07 9.50
CA THR A 43 -2.59 12.13 8.72
C THR A 43 -4.08 11.82 8.56
N GLY A 44 -4.40 10.57 8.25
CA GLY A 44 -5.77 10.09 8.15
C GLY A 44 -6.50 10.26 9.48
N MET A 45 -5.91 9.82 10.59
CA MET A 45 -6.51 9.97 11.92
C MET A 45 -6.76 11.44 12.28
N ALA A 46 -5.80 12.33 12.02
CA ALA A 46 -5.93 13.76 12.28
C ALA A 46 -7.10 14.41 11.52
N HIS A 47 -7.35 14.01 10.26
CA HIS A 47 -8.40 14.61 9.44
C HIS A 47 -9.76 13.91 9.61
N PHE A 48 -9.79 12.58 9.68
CA PHE A 48 -11.04 11.82 9.68
C PHE A 48 -11.71 11.74 11.06
N VAL A 49 -10.96 11.80 12.16
CA VAL A 49 -11.58 11.75 13.51
C VAL A 49 -12.46 12.98 13.76
N GLY A 50 -12.04 14.16 13.27
CA GLY A 50 -12.84 15.39 13.35
C GLY A 50 -14.06 15.37 12.42
N LEU A 51 -13.94 14.76 11.24
CA LEU A 51 -15.01 14.69 10.24
C LEU A 51 -16.00 13.54 10.46
N ARG A 52 -15.73 12.64 11.40
CA ARG A 52 -16.56 11.47 11.71
C ARG A 52 -18.05 11.81 11.83
N ALA A 53 -18.38 12.88 12.56
CA ALA A 53 -19.78 13.23 12.81
C ALA A 53 -20.51 13.65 11.54
N GLU A 54 -19.86 14.48 10.71
CA GLU A 54 -20.37 14.92 9.42
C GLU A 54 -20.51 13.75 8.43
N LEU A 55 -19.52 12.86 8.39
CA LEU A 55 -19.57 11.67 7.55
C LEU A 55 -20.72 10.73 7.94
N VAL A 56 -21.03 10.61 9.24
CA VAL A 56 -22.19 9.86 9.73
C VAL A 56 -23.50 10.56 9.36
N ALA A 57 -23.55 11.89 9.38
CA ALA A 57 -24.72 12.66 9.00
C ALA A 57 -25.05 12.57 7.50
N MET A 58 -24.06 12.30 6.64
CA MET A 58 -24.27 12.04 5.21
C MET A 58 -24.85 10.64 4.92
N VAL A 59 -24.83 9.73 5.91
CA VAL A 59 -25.40 8.38 5.74
C VAL A 59 -26.93 8.47 5.83
N PRO A 60 -27.67 7.99 4.81
CA PRO A 60 -29.13 7.97 4.84
C PRO A 60 -29.64 7.26 6.11
N PRO A 61 -30.66 7.81 6.78
CA PRO A 61 -31.19 7.26 8.04
C PRO A 61 -31.81 5.86 7.90
N SER A 62 -31.93 5.34 6.67
CA SER A 62 -32.43 4.01 6.35
C SER A 62 -31.50 2.86 6.79
N LEU A 63 -30.27 3.15 7.24
CA LEU A 63 -29.29 2.15 7.66
C LEU A 63 -29.29 1.97 9.19
N PRO A 64 -29.47 0.74 9.70
CA PRO A 64 -29.43 0.47 11.14
C PRO A 64 -28.03 0.75 11.69
N ASN A 65 -27.94 1.70 12.64
CA ASN A 65 -26.70 2.14 13.30
C ASN A 65 -25.56 2.52 12.33
N PRO A 66 -25.58 3.74 11.76
CA PRO A 66 -24.61 4.16 10.73
C PRO A 66 -23.14 4.11 11.18
N SER A 67 -22.87 4.30 12.47
CA SER A 67 -21.53 4.19 13.06
C SER A 67 -20.99 2.75 13.07
N LEU A 68 -21.85 1.75 13.32
CA LEU A 68 -21.47 0.34 13.32
C LEU A 68 -21.24 -0.16 11.89
N SER A 69 -22.10 0.22 10.96
CA SER A 69 -21.99 -0.18 9.55
C SER A 69 -20.67 0.28 8.91
N ALA A 70 -20.27 1.53 9.15
CA ALA A 70 -19.00 2.06 8.66
C ALA A 70 -17.78 1.32 9.25
N THR A 71 -17.81 1.02 10.55
CA THR A 71 -16.73 0.30 11.23
C THR A 71 -16.63 -1.14 10.73
N LEU A 72 -17.77 -1.82 10.59
CA LEU A 72 -17.82 -3.21 10.11
C LEU A 72 -17.26 -3.33 8.69
N ALA A 73 -17.58 -2.39 7.80
CA ALA A 73 -17.11 -2.38 6.42
C ALA A 73 -15.58 -2.29 6.33
N VAL A 74 -14.96 -1.41 7.12
CA VAL A 74 -13.49 -1.28 7.20
C VAL A 74 -12.85 -2.57 7.71
N VAL A 75 -13.41 -3.15 8.79
CA VAL A 75 -12.89 -4.40 9.37
C VAL A 75 -12.98 -5.55 8.36
N ILE A 76 -14.13 -5.74 7.71
CA ILE A 76 -14.34 -6.79 6.70
C ILE A 76 -13.34 -6.64 5.54
N SER A 77 -13.19 -5.42 5.01
CA SER A 77 -12.26 -5.12 3.91
C SER A 77 -10.81 -5.43 4.30
N SER A 78 -10.41 -5.07 5.52
CA SER A 78 -9.05 -5.32 6.02
C SER A 78 -8.71 -6.81 6.18
N VAL A 79 -9.69 -7.65 6.51
CA VAL A 79 -9.53 -9.11 6.58
C VAL A 79 -9.47 -9.72 5.17
N ARG A 80 -10.25 -9.19 4.22
CA ARG A 80 -10.31 -9.66 2.83
C ARG A 80 -8.98 -9.47 2.09
N GLY A 81 -8.30 -8.35 2.32
CA GLY A 81 -7.03 -8.04 1.66
C GLY A 81 -5.88 -9.00 1.99
N ARG A 82 -5.99 -9.80 3.06
CA ARG A 82 -4.99 -10.83 3.39
C ARG A 82 -5.23 -12.18 2.73
N ALA A 83 -6.39 -12.38 2.10
CA ALA A 83 -6.76 -13.64 1.46
C ALA A 83 -6.39 -13.67 -0.04
N THR A 84 -6.05 -12.53 -0.65
CA THR A 84 -5.75 -12.43 -2.09
C THR A 84 -4.25 -12.40 -2.40
N GLU A 85 -3.37 -12.66 -1.43
CA GLU A 85 -1.98 -13.03 -1.71
C GLU A 85 -1.94 -14.51 -2.16
N SER A 86 -2.64 -14.84 -3.24
CA SER A 86 -2.39 -16.08 -3.98
C SER A 86 -1.16 -15.83 -4.87
N PRO A 87 -0.02 -16.47 -4.60
CA PRO A 87 1.13 -16.43 -5.50
C PRO A 87 0.83 -17.31 -6.71
N SER A 88 0.04 -16.80 -7.65
CA SER A 88 -0.30 -17.52 -8.89
C SER A 88 -0.26 -16.62 -10.13
N GLU A 89 0.65 -15.63 -10.15
CA GLU A 89 1.23 -15.11 -11.38
C GLU A 89 2.75 -15.31 -11.40
N ALA A 90 3.17 -16.49 -10.93
CA ALA A 90 4.42 -17.12 -11.38
C ALA A 90 4.27 -17.73 -12.79
N HIS A 91 3.52 -17.09 -13.69
CA HIS A 91 3.47 -17.47 -15.09
C HIS A 91 4.28 -16.49 -15.93
N SER A 92 5.49 -16.92 -16.25
CA SER A 92 5.97 -16.85 -17.62
C SER A 92 6.35 -15.47 -18.17
N LEU A 93 7.31 -14.78 -17.54
CA LEU A 93 8.11 -13.77 -18.27
C LEU A 93 9.55 -13.67 -17.77
N ALA A 94 10.22 -14.83 -17.69
CA ALA A 94 11.66 -14.91 -17.93
C ALA A 94 11.82 -15.44 -19.36
N ALA A 95 12.45 -14.63 -20.22
CA ALA A 95 12.68 -14.86 -21.64
C ALA A 95 13.42 -16.18 -21.95
N PRO A 96 13.27 -16.72 -23.17
CA PRO A 96 14.33 -16.51 -24.16
C PRO A 96 13.80 -16.24 -25.58
N GLY A 97 14.60 -15.53 -26.38
CA GLY A 97 14.19 -14.94 -27.66
C GLY A 97 13.83 -15.91 -28.78
N VAL A 98 13.21 -15.35 -29.83
CA VAL A 98 13.31 -15.73 -31.25
C VAL A 98 12.45 -14.77 -32.09
N ALA A 99 12.96 -14.43 -33.27
CA ALA A 99 12.35 -13.71 -34.40
C ALA A 99 12.36 -12.16 -34.37
N LEU A 100 13.55 -11.58 -34.60
CA LEU A 100 13.69 -10.32 -35.32
C LEU A 100 13.26 -10.56 -36.80
N PRO A 101 12.37 -9.76 -37.41
CA PRO A 101 12.03 -9.91 -38.82
C PRO A 101 13.21 -9.53 -39.73
N PRO A 102 13.44 -10.23 -40.85
CA PRO A 102 14.56 -9.92 -41.74
C PRO A 102 14.36 -8.55 -42.41
N ALA A 103 15.40 -7.71 -42.37
CA ALA A 103 15.45 -6.44 -43.07
C ALA A 103 15.42 -6.65 -44.59
N PRO A 104 14.71 -5.81 -45.36
CA PRO A 104 14.71 -5.90 -46.83
C PRO A 104 16.08 -5.49 -47.39
N HIS A 105 16.69 -6.35 -48.20
CA HIS A 105 17.92 -6.04 -48.92
C HIS A 105 17.68 -4.95 -49.98
N PRO A 106 18.63 -4.01 -50.17
CA PRO A 106 18.57 -3.03 -51.25
C PRO A 106 18.77 -3.74 -52.60
N ARG A 107 17.79 -3.60 -53.51
CA ARG A 107 17.93 -4.04 -54.90
C ARG A 107 18.89 -3.09 -55.61
N SER A 108 20.10 -3.58 -55.91
CA SER A 108 20.98 -2.98 -56.90
C SER A 108 20.56 -3.43 -58.30
N ARG A 109 19.91 -2.54 -59.05
CA ARG A 109 20.26 -2.16 -60.43
C ARG A 109 19.18 -1.24 -61.00
#